data_AF-A0A553FNY6-F1
#
_entry.id   AF-A0A553FNY6-F1
#
_cell.length_a   1.000
_cell.length_b   1.000
_cell.length_c   1.000
_cell.angle_alpha   90.00
_cell.angle_beta   90.00
_cell.angle_gamma   90.00
#
_symmetry.space_group_name_H-M   'P 1'
#
loop_
_entity.id
_entity.type
_entity.pdbx_description
1 polymer ?
#
loop_
_entity_poly.entity_id
_entity_poly.type
_entity_poly.pdbx_seq_one_letter_code
_entity_poly.pdbx_strand_id
1 'polypeptide(L)'
;MKKMTRRFAAGIAAATLSLGVVACSDAEDAAKDAGDAAQSAASDATDAAGSAANEAKDSMKDSESAEASDSEGADSSEAESSDSGSADSEGAEGDKESVSTANGDVEVPADFAQAIKDKAAEWGDPESIESTDAGSVATFAKDKLLAFSEGDGSQPIIGKIAETWTEEGGLDSKVGLPTAPEKAEGNGWVQEFANGTISWMQGESGEYEATIN
;
A
#
# COMPACT_ATOMS: atom_id res chain seq x y z
N MET A 1 -37.31 -6.03 47.12
CA MET A 1 -38.25 -6.31 46.01
C MET A 1 -37.47 -6.96 44.88
N LYS A 2 -38.07 -7.95 44.23
CA LYS A 2 -37.47 -8.93 43.31
C LYS A 2 -37.50 -8.42 41.86
N LYS A 3 -36.51 -8.80 41.05
CA LYS A 3 -36.57 -9.28 39.63
C LYS A 3 -35.13 -9.25 39.06
N MET A 4 -34.32 -10.32 39.08
CA MET A 4 -34.29 -11.56 38.27
C MET A 4 -34.21 -11.38 36.73
N THR A 5 -33.02 -11.68 36.20
CA THR A 5 -32.70 -12.66 35.13
C THR A 5 -33.04 -12.33 33.67
N ARG A 6 -32.02 -12.39 32.79
CA ARG A 6 -31.93 -13.42 31.73
C ARG A 6 -30.54 -13.49 31.09
N ARG A 7 -29.95 -14.69 31.16
CA ARG A 7 -28.80 -15.16 30.38
C ARG A 7 -29.33 -15.64 29.03
N PHE A 8 -28.64 -15.31 27.94
CA PHE A 8 -28.78 -16.00 26.66
C PHE A 8 -27.44 -16.59 26.28
N ALA A 9 -27.40 -17.93 26.26
CA ALA A 9 -26.38 -18.72 25.59
C ALA A 9 -26.83 -18.91 24.14
N ALA A 10 -25.95 -18.60 23.18
CA ALA A 10 -26.15 -18.99 21.78
C ALA A 10 -25.13 -20.10 21.48
N GLY A 11 -25.66 -21.29 21.20
CA GLY A 11 -24.89 -22.50 20.95
C GLY A 11 -24.38 -22.57 19.51
N ILE A 12 -23.20 -23.17 19.37
CA ILE A 12 -22.59 -23.56 18.10
C ILE A 12 -23.35 -24.77 17.55
N ALA A 13 -23.92 -24.63 16.34
CA ALA A 13 -24.43 -25.76 15.56
C ALA A 13 -23.51 -25.96 14.35
N ALA A 14 -22.66 -26.98 14.42
CA ALA A 14 -21.94 -27.51 13.27
C ALA A 14 -22.91 -28.32 12.40
N ALA A 15 -23.18 -27.86 11.19
CA ALA A 15 -23.97 -28.59 10.20
C ALA A 15 -23.04 -29.07 9.07
N THR A 16 -22.66 -30.34 9.12
CA THR A 16 -22.07 -31.06 7.99
C THR A 16 -23.17 -31.33 6.96
N LEU A 17 -23.07 -30.78 5.76
CA LEU A 17 -24.02 -31.02 4.67
C LEU A 17 -23.32 -31.71 3.49
N SER A 18 -23.74 -32.95 3.30
CA SER A 18 -23.32 -33.93 2.30
C SER A 18 -23.79 -33.53 0.89
N LEU A 19 -22.93 -33.78 -0.09
CA LEU A 19 -23.18 -33.59 -1.53
C LEU A 19 -24.27 -34.53 -2.04
N GLY A 20 -25.32 -33.96 -2.64
CA GLY A 20 -26.36 -34.67 -3.40
C GLY A 20 -26.59 -33.98 -4.75
N VAL A 21 -26.56 -34.76 -5.82
CA VAL A 21 -26.68 -34.34 -7.23
C VAL A 21 -28.12 -34.43 -7.75
N VAL A 22 -28.44 -33.58 -8.73
CA VAL A 22 -29.48 -33.68 -9.79
C VAL A 22 -30.77 -32.81 -9.70
N ALA A 23 -30.85 -31.90 -10.69
CA ALA A 23 -31.97 -31.42 -11.54
C ALA A 23 -32.96 -30.32 -11.10
N CYS A 24 -33.11 -29.37 -12.04
CA CYS A 24 -33.79 -28.08 -12.05
C CYS A 24 -35.32 -28.08 -11.92
N SER A 25 -35.84 -26.99 -11.34
CA SER A 25 -36.76 -25.99 -11.94
C SER A 25 -37.78 -25.51 -10.90
N ASP A 26 -37.39 -24.56 -10.04
CA ASP A 26 -38.22 -23.49 -9.43
C ASP A 26 -37.41 -22.84 -8.29
N ALA A 27 -36.46 -21.96 -8.61
CA ALA A 27 -35.66 -21.26 -7.58
C ALA A 27 -35.23 -19.86 -8.03
N GLU A 28 -36.05 -19.19 -8.84
CA GLU A 28 -35.77 -17.82 -9.30
C GLU A 28 -36.47 -16.74 -8.46
N ASP A 29 -37.23 -17.12 -7.42
CA ASP A 29 -38.09 -16.20 -6.66
C ASP A 29 -37.69 -15.98 -5.18
N ALA A 30 -36.75 -16.76 -4.63
CA ALA A 30 -36.32 -16.59 -3.22
C ALA A 30 -35.07 -15.69 -3.04
N ALA A 31 -34.48 -15.18 -4.12
CA ALA A 31 -33.29 -14.32 -4.07
C ALA A 31 -33.61 -12.81 -4.12
N LYS A 32 -34.87 -12.40 -4.34
CA LYS A 32 -35.23 -10.97 -4.45
C LYS A 32 -35.58 -10.30 -3.10
N ASP A 33 -36.14 -11.02 -2.13
CA ASP A 33 -36.47 -10.44 -0.81
C ASP A 33 -35.26 -10.22 0.12
N ALA A 34 -34.09 -10.79 -0.19
CA ALA A 34 -32.85 -10.52 0.56
C ALA A 34 -32.06 -9.30 0.00
N GLY A 35 -32.35 -8.85 -1.22
CA GLY A 35 -31.68 -7.71 -1.87
C GLY A 35 -32.25 -6.36 -1.45
N ASP A 36 -33.57 -6.26 -1.24
CA ASP A 36 -34.24 -4.98 -0.93
C ASP A 36 -33.97 -4.47 0.50
N ALA A 37 -33.69 -5.37 1.45
CA ALA A 37 -33.34 -4.99 2.82
C ALA A 37 -31.90 -4.45 2.95
N ALA A 38 -30.98 -4.83 2.04
CA ALA A 38 -29.59 -4.36 2.06
C ALA A 38 -29.42 -3.00 1.35
N GLN A 39 -30.26 -2.68 0.35
CA GLN A 39 -30.24 -1.36 -0.30
C GLN A 39 -30.85 -0.25 0.56
N SER A 40 -31.84 -0.56 1.42
CA SER A 40 -32.46 0.46 2.28
C SER A 40 -31.58 0.93 3.45
N ALA A 41 -30.50 0.23 3.78
CA ALA A 41 -29.53 0.66 4.80
C ALA A 41 -28.36 1.49 4.22
N ALA A 42 -28.14 1.42 2.91
CA ALA A 42 -27.04 2.12 2.23
C ALA A 42 -27.44 3.53 1.76
N SER A 43 -28.73 3.84 1.63
CA SER A 43 -29.19 5.18 1.23
C SER A 43 -29.29 6.18 2.40
N ASP A 44 -29.52 5.74 3.64
CA ASP A 44 -29.62 6.64 4.80
C ASP A 44 -28.27 7.19 5.31
N ALA A 45 -27.13 6.67 4.84
CA ALA A 45 -25.80 7.18 5.21
C ALA A 45 -25.25 8.24 4.23
N THR A 46 -25.84 8.40 3.03
CA THR A 46 -25.34 9.36 2.02
C THR A 46 -26.04 10.73 2.08
N ASP A 47 -27.20 10.84 2.72
CA ASP A 47 -27.95 12.10 2.86
C ASP A 47 -27.45 13.03 4.00
N ALA A 48 -26.44 12.61 4.77
CA ALA A 48 -25.81 13.45 5.80
C ALA A 48 -24.57 14.24 5.30
N ALA A 49 -24.09 14.01 4.08
CA ALA A 49 -22.92 14.71 3.51
C ALA A 49 -23.26 15.65 2.33
N GLY A 50 -24.55 15.81 2.00
CA GLY A 50 -25.05 16.56 0.84
C GLY A 50 -25.69 17.92 1.14
N SER A 51 -25.44 18.54 2.29
CA SER A 51 -25.96 19.89 2.60
C SER A 51 -24.94 20.73 3.36
N ALA A 52 -23.87 21.12 2.67
CA ALA A 52 -22.99 22.22 3.07
C ALA A 52 -22.36 22.97 1.89
N ALA A 53 -22.95 22.86 0.69
CA ALA A 53 -22.47 23.55 -0.50
C ALA A 53 -23.65 24.07 -1.33
N ASN A 54 -24.09 25.30 -1.01
CA ASN A 54 -24.74 26.30 -1.90
C ASN A 54 -25.88 27.09 -1.26
N GLU A 55 -25.69 27.75 -0.11
CA GLU A 55 -26.60 28.86 0.28
C GLU A 55 -25.85 29.94 1.06
N ALA A 56 -24.98 30.71 0.38
CA ALA A 56 -24.56 32.04 0.85
C ALA A 56 -23.88 32.86 -0.27
N LYS A 57 -24.58 33.07 -1.37
CA LYS A 57 -24.30 34.21 -2.26
C LYS A 57 -25.62 34.87 -2.61
N ASP A 58 -26.08 35.79 -1.77
CA ASP A 58 -26.76 37.03 -2.18
C ASP A 58 -27.27 37.79 -0.96
N SER A 59 -26.48 38.77 -0.49
CA SER A 59 -26.98 40.09 -0.10
C SER A 59 -25.82 40.98 0.36
N MET A 60 -25.26 41.66 -0.64
CA MET A 60 -24.70 43.00 -0.61
C MET A 60 -24.88 43.77 0.70
N LYS A 61 -23.81 44.45 1.16
CA LYS A 61 -23.67 45.92 1.05
C LYS A 61 -22.69 46.47 2.10
N ASP A 62 -21.87 47.41 1.63
CA ASP A 62 -21.03 48.37 2.38
C ASP A 62 -19.76 47.83 3.05
N SER A 63 -18.58 48.44 2.92
CA SER A 63 -18.14 49.62 2.20
C SER A 63 -16.61 49.62 2.25
N GLU A 64 -15.97 50.06 1.16
CA GLU A 64 -14.72 50.83 1.12
C GLU A 64 -13.42 50.23 1.71
N SER A 65 -12.22 50.39 1.14
CA SER A 65 -11.71 51.13 -0.01
C SER A 65 -10.20 50.81 -0.13
N ALA A 66 -9.64 51.15 -1.28
CA ALA A 66 -8.22 51.38 -1.59
C ALA A 66 -7.40 50.20 -2.16
N GLU A 67 -7.64 49.94 -3.45
CA GLU A 67 -6.68 50.17 -4.55
C GLU A 67 -5.19 50.33 -4.17
N ALA A 68 -4.30 49.52 -4.76
CA ALA A 68 -3.52 49.88 -5.97
C ALA A 68 -2.18 49.12 -6.09
N SER A 69 -1.78 48.95 -7.36
CA SER A 69 -0.43 48.69 -7.89
C SER A 69 0.07 47.24 -8.01
N ASP A 70 -0.21 46.65 -9.17
CA ASP A 70 0.74 46.53 -10.31
C ASP A 70 2.24 46.50 -9.99
N SER A 71 2.90 45.38 -10.29
CA SER A 71 4.07 45.37 -11.18
C SER A 71 4.45 43.93 -11.52
N GLU A 72 4.43 43.66 -12.81
CA GLU A 72 5.17 42.60 -13.51
C GLU A 72 6.67 42.61 -13.14
N GLY A 73 7.34 41.46 -13.25
CA GLY A 73 8.80 41.43 -13.16
C GLY A 73 9.37 40.01 -13.22
N ALA A 74 10.15 39.78 -14.26
CA ALA A 74 10.64 38.50 -14.75
C ALA A 74 11.86 37.91 -14.01
N ASP A 75 12.18 36.69 -14.44
CA ASP A 75 13.54 36.20 -14.76
C ASP A 75 14.19 35.17 -13.82
N SER A 76 14.20 33.93 -14.32
CA SER A 76 15.33 33.02 -14.58
C SER A 76 16.45 32.82 -13.56
N SER A 77 16.75 31.53 -13.32
CA SER A 77 18.08 30.87 -13.16
C SER A 77 19.11 31.53 -12.24
N GLU A 78 19.83 30.85 -11.35
CA GLU A 78 20.54 29.59 -11.49
C GLU A 78 21.11 29.20 -10.11
N ALA A 79 21.66 27.99 -10.06
CA ALA A 79 22.57 27.36 -9.10
C ALA A 79 23.16 28.17 -7.91
N GLU A 80 23.33 27.51 -6.77
CA GLU A 80 24.61 26.93 -6.37
C GLU A 80 24.50 26.24 -4.99
N SER A 81 24.90 24.97 -4.99
CA SER A 81 25.77 24.26 -4.05
C SER A 81 25.89 24.62 -2.56
N SER A 82 26.09 23.53 -1.80
CA SER A 82 26.71 23.40 -0.48
C SER A 82 25.84 23.66 0.75
N ASP A 83 25.51 22.58 1.47
CA ASP A 83 26.10 22.43 2.80
C ASP A 83 26.22 20.96 3.21
N SER A 84 27.45 20.59 3.56
CA SER A 84 27.82 19.33 4.18
C SER A 84 27.46 19.40 5.66
N GLY A 85 26.31 18.86 6.04
CA GLY A 85 25.92 18.63 7.44
C GLY A 85 26.02 17.17 7.81
N SER A 86 27.20 16.72 8.25
CA SER A 86 27.34 15.45 8.99
C SER A 86 26.98 15.71 10.45
N ALA A 87 25.82 15.20 10.87
CA ALA A 87 25.33 14.94 12.23
C ALA A 87 23.82 14.71 12.04
N ASP A 88 23.22 13.56 12.30
CA ASP A 88 23.32 12.71 13.47
C ASP A 88 22.59 11.43 13.04
N SER A 89 23.28 10.29 12.93
CA SER A 89 22.60 9.00 12.78
C SER A 89 22.19 8.56 14.17
N GLU A 90 21.21 9.27 14.71
CA GLU A 90 20.39 8.76 15.80
C GLU A 90 19.44 7.77 15.11
N GLY A 91 19.67 6.47 15.35
CA GLY A 91 18.67 5.45 15.09
C GLY A 91 17.42 5.82 15.88
N ALA A 92 16.54 6.57 15.23
CA ALA A 92 15.21 6.79 15.74
C ALA A 92 14.54 5.42 15.67
N GLU A 93 14.38 4.79 16.83
CA GLU A 93 13.42 3.71 17.00
C GLU A 93 12.04 4.28 16.61
N GLY A 94 11.76 4.26 15.31
CA GLY A 94 10.60 4.88 14.72
C GLY A 94 9.35 4.24 15.29
N ASP A 95 8.31 5.06 15.49
CA ASP A 95 6.99 4.59 15.84
C ASP A 95 6.64 3.35 14.99
N LYS A 96 6.36 2.22 15.67
CA LYS A 96 5.97 0.97 15.02
C LYS A 96 4.47 0.98 14.80
N GLU A 97 4.04 0.48 13.66
CA GLU A 97 2.63 0.32 13.31
C GLU A 97 2.32 -1.13 12.93
N SER A 98 1.14 -1.61 13.32
CA SER A 98 0.65 -2.94 12.97
C SER A 98 0.07 -2.94 11.54
N VAL A 99 0.58 -3.85 10.70
CA VAL A 99 0.05 -4.12 9.36
C VAL A 99 -0.57 -5.51 9.34
N SER A 100 -1.83 -5.61 8.90
CA SER A 100 -2.52 -6.89 8.74
C SER A 100 -2.10 -7.58 7.45
N THR A 101 -1.63 -8.83 7.55
CA THR A 101 -1.31 -9.70 6.42
C THR A 101 -2.20 -10.93 6.41
N ALA A 102 -2.18 -11.72 5.34
CA ALA A 102 -2.85 -13.03 5.30
C ALA A 102 -2.36 -13.99 6.42
N ASN A 103 -1.15 -13.75 6.95
CA ASN A 103 -0.52 -14.54 8.00
C ASN A 103 -0.68 -13.95 9.41
N GLY A 104 -1.41 -12.84 9.56
CA GLY A 104 -1.64 -12.13 10.82
C GLY A 104 -1.06 -10.72 10.84
N ASP A 105 -1.22 -10.03 11.97
CA ASP A 105 -0.71 -8.67 12.16
C ASP A 105 0.78 -8.68 12.48
N VAL A 106 1.56 -7.84 11.77
CA VAL A 106 3.00 -7.68 11.96
C VAL A 106 3.31 -6.23 12.31
N GLU A 107 4.12 -6.00 13.34
CA GLU A 107 4.60 -4.65 13.69
C GLU A 107 5.81 -4.28 12.84
N VAL A 108 5.70 -3.19 12.09
CA VAL A 108 6.77 -2.66 11.24
C VAL A 108 6.95 -1.16 11.47
N PRO A 109 8.09 -0.56 11.05
CA PRO A 109 8.26 0.89 11.11
C PRO A 109 7.10 1.63 10.42
N ALA A 110 6.62 2.74 11.00
CA ALA A 110 5.47 3.49 10.46
C ALA A 110 5.67 3.91 9.00
N ASP A 111 6.87 4.35 8.62
CA ASP A 111 7.18 4.72 7.23
C ASP A 111 6.99 3.53 6.28
N PHE A 112 7.34 2.33 6.72
CA PHE A 112 7.13 1.11 5.94
C PHE A 112 5.66 0.71 5.91
N ALA A 113 4.95 0.80 7.03
CA ALA A 113 3.50 0.53 7.08
C ALA A 113 2.73 1.43 6.10
N GLN A 114 3.09 2.71 6.03
CA GLN A 114 2.47 3.65 5.09
C GLN A 114 2.80 3.29 3.65
N ALA A 115 4.06 2.98 3.34
CA ALA A 115 4.44 2.56 1.99
C ALA A 115 3.74 1.26 1.55
N ILE A 116 3.53 0.32 2.48
CA ILE A 116 2.74 -0.90 2.23
C ILE A 116 1.30 -0.54 1.88
N LYS A 117 0.63 0.32 2.66
CA LYS A 117 -0.76 0.73 2.41
C LYS A 117 -0.91 1.43 1.05
N ASP A 118 0.03 2.31 0.72
CA ASP A 118 0.06 3.01 -0.56
C ASP A 118 0.22 2.03 -1.72
N LYS A 119 1.10 1.03 -1.57
CA LYS A 119 1.30 -0.01 -2.58
C LYS A 119 0.17 -1.03 -2.63
N ALA A 120 -0.53 -1.27 -1.53
CA ALA A 120 -1.63 -2.21 -1.48
C ALA A 120 -2.81 -1.80 -2.38
N ALA A 121 -2.98 -0.48 -2.60
CA ALA A 121 -3.97 0.04 -3.55
C ALA A 121 -3.70 -0.42 -5.00
N GLU A 122 -2.44 -0.69 -5.36
CA GLU A 122 -2.02 -1.10 -6.71
C GLU A 122 -1.77 -2.61 -6.81
N TRP A 123 -1.21 -3.22 -5.77
CA TRP A 123 -0.73 -4.60 -5.80
C TRP A 123 -1.62 -5.59 -5.03
N GLY A 124 -2.59 -5.10 -4.26
CA GLY A 124 -3.37 -5.90 -3.31
C GLY A 124 -2.71 -5.94 -1.93
N ASP A 125 -3.31 -6.62 -0.97
CA ASP A 125 -2.73 -6.77 0.37
C ASP A 125 -1.46 -7.63 0.35
N PRO A 126 -0.48 -7.38 1.25
CA PRO A 126 0.70 -8.23 1.36
C PRO A 126 0.33 -9.65 1.84
N GLU A 127 0.91 -10.65 1.18
CA GLU A 127 0.81 -12.06 1.56
C GLU A 127 1.63 -12.33 2.83
N SER A 128 2.84 -11.79 2.90
CA SER A 128 3.71 -11.91 4.07
C SER A 128 4.53 -10.65 4.29
N ILE A 129 4.93 -10.43 5.55
CA ILE A 129 5.89 -9.42 5.93
C ILE A 129 6.95 -10.10 6.79
N GLU A 130 8.21 -9.86 6.47
CA GLU A 130 9.37 -10.37 7.20
C GLU A 130 10.23 -9.20 7.64
N SER A 131 10.72 -9.24 8.88
CA SER A 131 11.55 -8.19 9.47
C SER A 131 12.78 -8.80 10.13
N THR A 132 13.92 -8.18 9.89
CA THR A 132 15.24 -8.56 10.42
C THR A 132 15.97 -7.32 10.94
N ASP A 133 17.16 -7.49 11.54
CA ASP A 133 18.02 -6.37 11.92
C ASP A 133 18.53 -5.56 10.70
N ALA A 134 18.55 -6.15 9.51
CA ALA A 134 19.00 -5.47 8.29
C ALA A 134 17.91 -4.58 7.68
N GLY A 135 16.64 -4.96 7.85
CA GLY A 135 15.50 -4.29 7.24
C GLY A 135 14.26 -5.18 7.21
N SER A 136 13.22 -4.71 6.52
CA SER A 136 11.94 -5.42 6.39
C SER A 136 11.56 -5.61 4.93
N VAL A 137 10.79 -6.65 4.62
CA VAL A 137 10.23 -6.88 3.30
C VAL A 137 8.77 -7.31 3.39
N ALA A 138 7.94 -6.73 2.53
CA ALA A 138 6.56 -7.08 2.33
C ALA A 138 6.44 -7.75 0.97
N THR A 139 5.97 -8.99 0.98
CA THR A 139 5.73 -9.77 -0.23
C THR A 139 4.26 -9.66 -0.58
N PHE A 140 3.96 -9.04 -1.72
CA PHE A 140 2.61 -8.93 -2.27
C PHE A 140 2.30 -10.04 -3.26
N ALA A 141 3.32 -10.44 -4.01
CA ALA A 141 3.32 -11.60 -4.89
C ALA A 141 4.77 -12.04 -5.10
N LYS A 142 4.96 -13.22 -5.73
CA LYS A 142 6.30 -13.75 -6.07
C LYS A 142 7.17 -12.75 -6.86
N ASP A 143 6.55 -11.86 -7.64
CA ASP A 143 7.20 -10.87 -8.49
C ASP A 143 6.94 -9.42 -8.04
N LYS A 144 6.40 -9.21 -6.83
CA LYS A 144 6.09 -7.88 -6.30
C LYS A 144 6.41 -7.82 -4.82
N LEU A 145 7.52 -7.17 -4.51
CA LEU A 145 8.02 -7.00 -3.15
C LEU A 145 8.25 -5.51 -2.88
N LEU A 146 8.11 -5.14 -1.62
CA LEU A 146 8.49 -3.83 -1.13
C LEU A 146 9.45 -4.06 0.04
N ALA A 147 10.71 -3.67 -0.14
CA ALA A 147 11.73 -3.79 0.88
C ALA A 147 11.98 -2.43 1.54
N PHE A 148 12.28 -2.41 2.83
CA PHE A 148 12.53 -1.21 3.61
C PHE A 148 13.87 -1.31 4.33
N SER A 149 14.67 -0.26 4.20
CA SER A 149 15.86 0.01 5.02
C SER A 149 15.74 1.40 5.65
N GLU A 150 16.38 1.62 6.81
CA GLU A 150 16.40 2.95 7.43
C GLU A 150 17.16 3.98 6.59
N GLY A 151 18.12 3.53 5.78
CA GLY A 151 18.95 4.41 4.95
C GLY A 151 18.29 4.85 3.65
N ASP A 152 17.63 3.93 2.94
CA ASP A 152 17.09 4.16 1.59
C ASP A 152 15.56 4.20 1.57
N GLY A 153 14.90 3.93 2.71
CA GLY A 153 13.46 3.87 2.82
C GLY A 153 12.86 2.65 2.10
N SER A 154 11.59 2.79 1.68
CA SER A 154 10.87 1.71 1.01
C SER A 154 11.15 1.69 -0.48
N GLN A 155 11.74 0.60 -0.97
CA GLN A 155 12.11 0.40 -2.37
C GLN A 155 11.36 -0.79 -2.97
N PRO A 156 10.68 -0.60 -4.13
CA PRO A 156 9.99 -1.69 -4.80
C PRO A 156 11.00 -2.61 -5.50
N ILE A 157 10.75 -3.91 -5.45
CA ILE A 157 11.47 -4.92 -6.24
C ILE A 157 10.40 -5.69 -7.01
N ILE A 158 10.47 -5.67 -8.34
CA ILE A 158 9.40 -6.23 -9.19
C ILE A 158 9.92 -7.17 -10.27
N GLY A 159 9.01 -7.96 -10.84
CA GLY A 159 9.28 -8.84 -11.96
C GLY A 159 10.35 -9.90 -11.69
N LYS A 160 11.22 -10.11 -12.69
CA LYS A 160 12.28 -11.12 -12.63
C LYS A 160 13.41 -10.76 -11.67
N ILE A 161 13.61 -9.48 -11.40
CA ILE A 161 14.58 -9.02 -10.39
C ILE A 161 14.09 -9.44 -9.00
N ALA A 162 12.80 -9.25 -8.70
CA ALA A 162 12.17 -9.74 -7.46
C ALA A 162 12.33 -11.25 -7.26
N GLU A 163 12.04 -12.03 -8.29
CA GLU A 163 12.19 -13.49 -8.25
C GLU A 163 13.64 -13.88 -7.97
N THR A 164 14.60 -13.26 -8.67
CA THR A 164 16.04 -13.54 -8.52
C THR A 164 16.53 -13.18 -7.12
N TRP A 165 16.16 -12.00 -6.61
CA TRP A 165 16.57 -11.55 -5.28
C TRP A 165 16.03 -12.47 -4.17
N THR A 166 14.77 -12.92 -4.31
CA THR A 166 14.16 -13.87 -3.38
C THR A 166 14.84 -15.24 -3.45
N GLU A 167 15.19 -15.72 -4.65
CA GLU A 167 15.93 -16.98 -4.84
C GLU A 167 17.35 -16.94 -4.24
N GLU A 168 17.97 -15.76 -4.19
CA GLU A 168 19.26 -15.53 -3.52
C GLU A 168 19.16 -15.38 -1.99
N GLY A 169 17.95 -15.48 -1.43
CA GLY A 169 17.72 -15.42 0.02
C GLY A 169 17.07 -14.13 0.52
N GLY A 170 16.68 -13.21 -0.36
CA GLY A 170 15.93 -12.00 0.01
C GLY A 170 16.68 -11.13 1.01
N LEU A 171 16.13 -10.95 2.22
CA LEU A 171 16.77 -10.17 3.29
C LEU A 171 18.16 -10.70 3.68
N ASP A 172 18.41 -12.00 3.51
CA ASP A 172 19.72 -12.63 3.75
C ASP A 172 20.63 -12.66 2.51
N SER A 173 20.18 -12.07 1.38
CA SER A 173 20.92 -12.07 0.14
C SER A 173 22.23 -11.29 0.26
N LYS A 174 23.28 -11.81 -0.39
CA LYS A 174 24.61 -11.18 -0.39
C LYS A 174 24.63 -9.81 -1.06
N VAL A 175 23.74 -9.57 -2.03
CA VAL A 175 23.62 -8.24 -2.66
C VAL A 175 23.00 -7.21 -1.71
N GLY A 176 22.34 -7.65 -0.64
CA GLY A 176 21.70 -6.80 0.36
C GLY A 176 20.32 -6.29 -0.06
N LEU A 177 19.90 -5.21 0.59
CA LEU A 177 18.64 -4.52 0.33
C LEU A 177 18.75 -3.59 -0.88
N PRO A 178 17.65 -3.38 -1.62
CA PRO A 178 17.61 -2.41 -2.70
C PRO A 178 17.84 -0.98 -2.19
N THR A 179 18.56 -0.18 -2.96
CA THR A 179 18.82 1.24 -2.65
C THR A 179 17.99 2.19 -3.53
N ALA A 180 17.44 1.67 -4.63
CA ALA A 180 16.60 2.40 -5.56
C ALA A 180 15.58 1.47 -6.25
N PRO A 181 14.52 2.03 -6.87
CA PRO A 181 13.63 1.26 -7.74
C PRO A 181 14.37 0.74 -8.98
N GLU A 182 13.85 -0.32 -9.60
CA GLU A 182 14.37 -0.77 -10.90
C GLU A 182 14.26 0.34 -11.97
N LYS A 183 15.25 0.39 -12.86
CA LYS A 183 15.31 1.31 -13.99
C LYS A 183 15.48 0.53 -15.29
N ALA A 184 14.81 1.00 -16.34
CA ALA A 184 14.99 0.45 -17.68
C ALA A 184 16.38 0.85 -18.21
N GLU A 185 17.15 -0.12 -18.66
CA GLU A 185 18.49 0.09 -19.19
C GLU A 185 18.71 -0.79 -20.43
N GLY A 186 18.97 -0.15 -21.57
CA GLY A 186 19.13 -0.84 -22.85
C GLY A 186 17.89 -1.66 -23.22
N ASN A 187 18.08 -2.98 -23.29
CA ASN A 187 17.06 -3.98 -23.62
C ASN A 187 16.66 -4.82 -22.39
N GLY A 188 16.68 -4.21 -21.20
CA GLY A 188 16.30 -4.86 -19.96
C GLY A 188 16.06 -3.89 -18.81
N TRP A 189 16.19 -4.43 -17.60
CA TRP A 189 16.01 -3.71 -16.35
C TRP A 189 17.20 -3.97 -15.44
N VAL A 190 17.51 -2.99 -14.61
CA VAL A 190 18.57 -3.08 -13.63
C VAL A 190 18.10 -2.43 -12.33
N GLN A 191 18.49 -3.00 -11.21
CA GLN A 191 18.20 -2.46 -9.89
C GLN A 191 19.46 -2.52 -9.02
N GLU A 192 19.70 -1.42 -8.31
CA GLU A 192 20.84 -1.25 -7.42
C GLU A 192 20.48 -1.75 -6.01
N PHE A 193 21.44 -2.47 -5.42
CA PHE A 193 21.36 -3.02 -4.07
C PHE A 193 22.60 -2.59 -3.29
N ALA A 194 22.53 -2.64 -1.96
CA ALA A 194 23.57 -2.13 -1.06
C ALA A 194 24.98 -2.66 -1.36
N ASN A 195 25.09 -3.92 -1.80
CA ASN A 195 26.36 -4.59 -2.07
C ASN A 195 26.52 -5.05 -3.51
N GLY A 196 25.67 -4.60 -4.44
CA GLY A 196 25.71 -5.10 -5.81
C GLY A 196 24.57 -4.61 -6.69
N THR A 197 24.37 -5.32 -7.80
CA THR A 197 23.34 -4.97 -8.77
C THR A 197 22.73 -6.25 -9.34
N ILE A 198 21.41 -6.27 -9.47
CA ILE A 198 20.71 -7.32 -10.20
C ILE A 198 20.19 -6.72 -11.50
N SER A 199 20.53 -7.35 -12.62
CA SER A 199 20.01 -6.98 -13.94
C SER A 199 19.24 -8.14 -14.56
N TRP A 200 18.20 -7.79 -15.31
CA TRP A 200 17.43 -8.70 -16.16
C TRP A 200 17.50 -8.17 -17.59
N MET A 201 18.41 -8.72 -18.38
CA MET A 201 18.75 -8.19 -19.72
C MET A 201 18.53 -9.24 -20.80
N GLN A 202 18.10 -8.77 -21.97
CA GLN A 202 18.01 -9.63 -23.15
C GLN A 202 19.40 -9.81 -23.79
N GLY A 203 19.86 -11.04 -23.95
CA GLY A 203 21.10 -11.36 -24.65
C GLY A 203 20.97 -11.29 -26.18
N GLU A 204 22.08 -11.51 -26.89
CA GLU A 204 22.12 -11.51 -28.36
C GLU A 204 21.22 -12.59 -29.00
N SER A 205 20.92 -13.67 -28.27
CA SER A 205 19.97 -14.72 -28.71
C SER A 205 18.51 -14.28 -28.64
N GLY A 206 18.21 -13.13 -28.02
CA GLY A 206 16.87 -12.66 -27.72
C GLY A 206 16.27 -13.26 -26.44
N GLU A 207 17.02 -14.08 -25.71
CA GLU A 207 16.62 -14.62 -24.41
C GLU A 207 16.98 -13.65 -23.29
N TYR A 208 16.15 -13.58 -22.26
CA TYR A 208 16.46 -12.76 -21.09
C TYR A 208 17.18 -13.58 -20.02
N GLU A 209 18.17 -12.96 -19.38
CA GLU A 209 18.98 -13.57 -18.33
C GLU A 209 19.16 -12.64 -17.12
N ALA A 210 19.16 -13.24 -15.94
CA ALA A 210 19.33 -12.54 -14.67
C ALA A 210 20.82 -12.60 -14.32
N THR A 211 21.42 -11.44 -14.07
CA THR A 211 22.82 -11.34 -13.68
C THR A 211 22.93 -10.60 -12.36
N ILE A 212 23.74 -11.16 -11.46
CA ILE A 212 24.07 -10.57 -10.17
C ILE A 212 25.54 -10.16 -10.23
N ASN A 213 25.81 -8.89 -9.95
CA ASN A 213 27.16 -8.32 -9.93
C ASN A 213 27.51 -7.73 -8.57
#